data_AF-A0A4Y2J4M2-F1
#
_entry.id   AF-A0A4Y2J4M2-F1
#
_cell.length_a   1.000
_cell.length_b   1.000
_cell.length_c   1.000
_cell.angle_alpha   90.00
_cell.angle_beta   90.00
_cell.angle_gamma   90.00
#
_symmetry.space_group_name_H-M   'P 1'
#
loop_
_entity.id
_entity.type
_entity.pdbx_description
1 polymer ?
#
loop_
_entity_poly.entity_id
_entity_poly.type
_entity_poly.pdbx_seq_one_letter_code
_entity_poly.pdbx_strand_id
1 'polypeptide(L)'
;MVFISLFQTDVGYSILEFHCIIHQQALCAKSGLTSLDNVMAVVTKTLNLISSQALNKRKFGALLDEVNSVYNGLLMYNNVRWLSRGNVFQRFVDCLEEIRLFLQNKGKIEQYPQLLDVMWLSKLMFFTDMPMFQ
;
A
#
# COMPACT_ATOMS: atom_id res chain seq x y z
N MET A 1 -6.39 3.78 32.38
CA MET A 1 -6.09 3.34 33.76
C MET A 1 -7.24 3.63 34.75
N VAL A 2 -7.89 4.80 34.75
CA VAL A 2 -8.98 5.13 35.72
C VAL A 2 -10.23 4.24 35.63
N PHE A 3 -10.58 3.76 34.44
CA PHE A 3 -11.79 2.95 34.22
C PHE A 3 -11.69 1.53 34.79
N ILE A 4 -10.51 0.90 34.72
CA ILE A 4 -10.28 -0.47 35.20
C ILE A 4 -10.32 -0.52 36.72
N SER A 5 -9.69 0.46 37.39
CA SER A 5 -9.71 0.56 38.85
C SER A 5 -11.13 0.69 39.38
N LEU A 6 -11.97 1.55 38.79
CA LEU A 6 -13.36 1.71 39.23
C LEU A 6 -14.18 0.43 39.03
N PHE A 7 -14.02 -0.25 37.90
CA PHE A 7 -14.79 -1.46 37.58
C PHE A 7 -14.35 -2.68 38.38
N GLN A 8 -13.05 -2.83 38.66
CA GLN A 8 -12.55 -3.87 39.57
C GLN A 8 -13.04 -3.66 41.01
N THR A 9 -13.19 -2.40 41.42
CA THR A 9 -13.72 -2.06 42.75
C THR A 9 -15.22 -2.39 42.88
N ASP A 10 -15.96 -2.35 41.78
CA ASP A 10 -17.41 -2.63 41.74
C ASP A 10 -17.72 -4.14 41.64
N VAL A 11 -16.91 -4.91 40.91
CA VAL A 11 -17.16 -6.34 40.64
C VAL A 11 -16.41 -7.28 41.60
N GLY A 12 -15.40 -6.80 42.33
CA GLY A 12 -14.78 -7.53 43.45
C GLY A 12 -13.86 -8.71 43.10
N TYR A 13 -13.61 -8.97 41.81
CA TYR A 13 -12.67 -10.00 41.35
C TYR A 13 -11.71 -9.44 40.29
N SER A 14 -10.53 -10.07 40.16
CA SER A 14 -9.54 -9.72 39.13
C SER A 14 -10.08 -10.05 37.74
N ILE A 15 -10.26 -9.02 36.91
CA ILE A 15 -10.69 -9.17 35.51
C ILE A 15 -9.45 -9.53 34.67
N LEU A 16 -9.44 -10.69 34.01
CA LEU A 16 -8.45 -10.99 32.97
C LEU A 16 -8.63 -9.99 31.82
N GLU A 17 -7.58 -9.22 31.52
CA GLU A 17 -7.64 -8.08 30.59
C GLU A 17 -7.81 -8.49 29.12
N PHE A 18 -9.04 -8.82 28.70
CA PHE A 18 -9.41 -8.85 27.27
C PHE A 18 -9.31 -7.46 26.61
N HIS A 19 -9.29 -6.38 27.42
CA HIS A 19 -9.12 -5.01 26.97
C HIS A 19 -7.74 -4.76 26.34
N CYS A 20 -6.68 -5.41 26.85
CA CYS A 20 -5.34 -5.27 26.28
C CYS A 20 -5.27 -5.82 24.85
N ILE A 21 -5.97 -6.93 24.56
CA ILE A 21 -6.03 -7.51 23.22
C ILE A 21 -6.80 -6.58 22.26
N ILE A 22 -7.97 -6.06 22.65
CA ILE A 22 -8.75 -5.15 21.80
C ILE A 22 -8.02 -3.81 21.58
N HIS A 23 -7.41 -3.26 22.64
CA HIS A 23 -6.61 -2.05 22.54
C HIS A 23 -5.37 -2.26 21.65
N GLN A 24 -4.69 -3.40 21.79
CA GLN A 24 -3.55 -3.76 20.95
C GLN A 24 -3.99 -3.98 19.49
N GLN A 25 -5.13 -4.63 19.25
CA GLN A 25 -5.72 -4.75 17.91
C GLN A 25 -6.03 -3.38 17.31
N ALA A 26 -6.62 -2.45 18.08
CA ALA A 26 -6.89 -1.09 17.62
C ALA A 26 -5.60 -0.30 17.33
N LEU A 27 -4.58 -0.46 18.17
CA LEU A 27 -3.26 0.13 17.95
C LEU A 27 -2.57 -0.45 16.70
N CYS A 28 -2.61 -1.77 16.53
CA CYS A 28 -2.09 -2.48 15.35
C CYS A 28 -2.85 -2.08 14.07
N ALA A 29 -4.17 -1.91 14.14
CA ALA A 29 -4.96 -1.42 13.02
C ALA A 29 -4.58 0.02 12.66
N LYS A 30 -4.39 0.89 13.65
CA LYS A 30 -3.98 2.29 13.44
C LYS A 30 -2.57 2.40 12.84
N SER A 31 -1.61 1.64 13.35
CA SER A 31 -0.25 1.60 12.80
C SER A 31 -0.22 0.95 11.42
N GLY A 32 -1.00 -0.10 11.20
CA GLY A 32 -1.22 -0.73 9.91
C GLY A 32 -1.80 0.24 8.88
N LEU A 33 -2.80 1.05 9.25
CA LEU A 33 -3.39 2.06 8.37
C LEU A 33 -2.38 3.15 8.01
N THR A 34 -1.57 3.60 8.97
CA THR A 34 -0.48 4.56 8.72
C THR A 34 0.55 3.98 7.75
N SER A 35 0.90 2.70 7.91
CA SER A 35 1.80 1.99 6.99
C SER A 35 1.19 1.88 5.60
N LEU A 36 -0.11 1.60 5.49
CA LEU A 36 -0.83 1.53 4.22
C LEU A 36 -0.85 2.88 3.50
N ASP A 37 -1.13 3.97 4.21
CA ASP A 37 -1.15 5.32 3.63
C ASP A 37 0.22 5.70 3.06
N ASN A 38 1.31 5.33 3.76
CA ASN A 38 2.67 5.53 3.26
C ASN A 38 2.95 4.74 1.98
N VAL A 39 2.50 3.48 1.90
CA VAL A 39 2.62 2.67 0.68
C VAL A 39 1.80 3.29 -0.46
N MET A 40 0.55 3.66 -0.19
CA MET A 40 -0.35 4.29 -1.16
C MET A 40 0.19 5.62 -1.69
N ALA A 41 0.85 6.42 -0.86
CA ALA A 41 1.43 7.70 -1.27
C ALA A 41 2.52 7.50 -2.34
N VAL A 42 3.40 6.50 -2.16
CA VAL A 42 4.45 6.17 -3.13
C VAL A 42 3.84 5.61 -4.41
N VAL A 43 2.92 4.65 -4.30
CA VAL A 43 2.21 4.07 -5.46
C VAL A 43 1.53 5.17 -6.28
N THR A 44 0.75 6.03 -5.62
CA THR A 44 0.03 7.14 -6.27
C THR A 44 0.99 8.13 -6.92
N LYS A 45 2.11 8.48 -6.25
CA LYS A 45 3.13 9.37 -6.81
C LYS A 45 3.74 8.79 -8.09
N THR A 46 4.06 7.50 -8.09
CA THR A 46 4.61 6.80 -9.25
C THR A 46 3.60 6.74 -10.40
N LEU A 47 2.34 6.39 -10.11
CA LEU A 47 1.25 6.38 -11.09
C LEU A 47 1.02 7.75 -11.72
N ASN A 48 1.03 8.81 -10.89
CA ASN A 48 0.90 10.18 -11.35
C ASN A 48 2.07 10.60 -12.24
N LEU A 49 3.30 10.19 -11.94
CA LEU A 49 4.46 10.46 -12.79
C LEU A 49 4.27 9.83 -14.19
N ILE A 50 3.88 8.56 -14.24
CA ILE A 50 3.65 7.84 -15.50
C ILE A 50 2.49 8.49 -16.28
N SER A 51 1.47 8.98 -15.57
CA SER A 51 0.26 9.52 -16.18
C SER A 51 0.25 11.01 -16.45
N SER A 52 1.19 11.76 -15.87
CA SER A 52 1.30 13.21 -15.99
C SER A 52 1.44 13.71 -17.43
N GLN A 53 1.98 12.87 -18.33
CA GLN A 53 2.19 13.24 -19.73
C GLN A 53 1.79 12.10 -20.65
N ALA A 54 1.13 12.42 -21.77
CA ALA A 54 0.72 11.42 -22.77
C ALA A 54 1.91 10.61 -23.30
N LEU A 55 3.07 11.26 -23.50
CA LEU A 55 4.29 10.59 -23.91
C LEU A 55 4.76 9.55 -22.89
N ASN A 56 4.62 9.84 -21.60
CA ASN A 56 5.01 8.93 -20.53
C ASN A 56 4.12 7.69 -20.51
N LYS A 57 2.80 7.88 -20.66
CA LYS A 57 1.85 6.78 -20.80
C LYS A 57 2.18 5.90 -22.02
N ARG A 58 2.45 6.51 -23.17
CA ARG A 58 2.81 5.77 -24.41
C ARG A 58 4.11 4.99 -24.26
N LYS A 59 5.16 5.61 -23.71
CA LYS A 59 6.45 4.95 -23.47
C LYS A 59 6.31 3.78 -22.49
N PHE A 60 5.54 3.97 -21.42
CA PHE A 60 5.29 2.91 -20.46
C PHE A 60 4.45 1.78 -21.06
N GLY A 61 3.41 2.10 -21.84
CA GLY A 61 2.64 1.11 -22.60
C GLY A 61 3.52 0.28 -23.53
N ALA A 62 4.42 0.92 -24.29
CA ALA A 62 5.35 0.22 -25.16
C ALA A 62 6.29 -0.74 -24.40
N LEU A 63 6.74 -0.36 -23.19
CA LEU A 63 7.53 -1.25 -22.33
C LEU A 63 6.72 -2.47 -21.88
N LEU A 64 5.44 -2.29 -21.55
CA LEU A 64 4.55 -3.38 -21.19
C LEU A 64 4.27 -4.32 -22.37
N ASP A 65 4.13 -3.77 -23.57
CA ASP A 65 3.94 -4.56 -24.79
C ASP A 65 5.20 -5.39 -25.11
N GLU A 66 6.39 -4.84 -24.89
CA GLU A 66 7.68 -5.53 -25.13
C GLU A 66 7.84 -6.80 -24.27
N VAL A 67 7.35 -6.76 -23.03
CA VAL A 67 7.37 -7.91 -22.11
C VAL A 67 6.13 -8.81 -22.24
N ASN A 68 5.25 -8.56 -23.21
CA ASN A 68 3.94 -9.21 -23.36
C ASN A 68 3.13 -9.21 -22.06
N SER A 69 3.12 -8.07 -21.36
CA SER A 69 2.34 -7.91 -20.14
C SER A 69 0.86 -8.16 -20.40
N VAL A 70 0.17 -8.75 -19.43
CA VAL A 70 -1.30 -8.88 -19.44
C VAL A 70 -1.98 -7.50 -19.40
N TYR A 71 -1.23 -6.46 -19.06
CA TYR A 71 -1.70 -5.12 -18.85
C TYR A 71 -1.21 -4.15 -19.93
N ASN A 72 -2.11 -3.31 -20.44
CA ASN A 72 -1.78 -2.24 -21.41
C ASN A 72 -1.44 -0.89 -20.74
N GLY A 73 -1.08 -0.90 -19.45
CA GLY A 73 -0.86 0.30 -18.63
C GLY A 73 -1.15 0.06 -17.16
N LEU A 74 -0.97 1.07 -16.30
CA LEU A 74 -1.34 0.99 -14.87
C LEU A 74 -2.74 1.56 -14.62
N LEU A 75 -3.41 1.06 -13.58
CA LEU A 75 -4.67 1.64 -13.09
C LEU A 75 -4.37 2.95 -12.37
N MET A 76 -5.11 4.01 -12.73
CA MET A 76 -5.06 5.25 -11.97
C MET A 76 -5.79 5.06 -10.65
N TYR A 77 -5.15 5.49 -9.56
CA TYR A 77 -5.83 5.58 -8.28
C TYR A 77 -6.84 6.73 -8.31
N ASN A 78 -8.11 6.43 -8.03
CA ASN A 78 -9.15 7.44 -7.81
C ASN A 78 -9.78 7.22 -6.43
N ASN A 79 -9.76 8.26 -5.58
CA ASN A 79 -10.19 8.21 -4.18
C ASN A 79 -11.65 7.76 -3.99
N VAL A 80 -12.49 7.77 -5.03
CA VAL A 80 -13.94 7.49 -4.93
C VAL A 80 -14.30 6.01 -4.84
N ARG A 81 -13.36 5.07 -4.99
CA ARG A 81 -13.66 3.62 -4.91
C ARG A 81 -12.60 2.86 -4.12
N TRP A 82 -12.88 2.59 -2.85
CA TRP A 82 -12.00 1.80 -1.98
C TRP A 82 -11.73 0.38 -2.53
N LEU A 83 -12.68 -0.20 -3.27
CA LEU A 83 -12.56 -1.46 -4.01
C LEU A 83 -11.50 -1.46 -5.13
N SER A 84 -10.96 -0.29 -5.53
CA SER A 84 -9.89 -0.26 -6.54
C SER A 84 -8.50 -0.39 -5.95
N ARG A 85 -8.33 -0.37 -4.61
CA ARG A 85 -7.00 -0.34 -3.99
C ARG A 85 -6.22 -1.63 -4.20
N GLY A 86 -6.84 -2.81 -4.04
CA GLY A 86 -6.13 -4.08 -4.28
C GLY A 86 -5.82 -4.29 -5.75
N ASN A 87 -6.74 -3.96 -6.65
CA ASN A 87 -6.46 -3.99 -8.08
C ASN A 87 -5.31 -3.06 -8.49
N VAL A 88 -5.23 -1.87 -7.87
CA VAL A 88 -4.09 -0.95 -8.08
C VAL A 88 -2.80 -1.57 -7.56
N PHE A 89 -2.80 -2.15 -6.35
CA PHE A 89 -1.61 -2.80 -5.80
C PHE A 89 -1.18 -4.02 -6.61
N GLN A 90 -2.10 -4.92 -6.94
CA GLN A 90 -1.82 -6.11 -7.73
C GLN A 90 -1.15 -5.73 -9.05
N ARG A 91 -1.77 -4.79 -9.79
CA ARG A 91 -1.21 -4.33 -11.06
C ARG A 91 0.12 -3.58 -10.90
N PHE A 92 0.32 -2.89 -9.78
CA PHE A 92 1.58 -2.22 -9.48
C PHE A 92 2.69 -3.22 -9.16
N VAL A 93 2.37 -4.28 -8.43
CA VAL A 93 3.28 -5.40 -8.12
C VAL A 93 3.62 -6.17 -9.40
N ASP A 94 2.63 -6.52 -10.20
CA ASP A 94 2.81 -7.26 -11.45
C ASP A 94 3.66 -6.48 -12.47
N CYS A 95 3.67 -5.15 -12.39
CA CYS A 95 4.47 -4.28 -13.26
C CYS A 95 5.68 -3.65 -12.54
N LEU A 96 6.10 -4.17 -11.39
CA LEU A 96 7.10 -3.52 -10.54
C LEU A 96 8.45 -3.34 -11.25
N GLU A 97 8.89 -4.33 -12.01
CA GLU A 97 10.18 -4.28 -12.71
C GLU A 97 10.14 -3.29 -13.89
N GLU A 98 9.04 -3.23 -14.62
CA GLU A 98 8.84 -2.27 -15.71
C GLU A 98 8.75 -0.84 -15.17
N ILE A 99 8.13 -0.66 -13.99
CA ILE A 99 8.11 0.62 -13.29
C ILE A 99 9.53 1.04 -12.90
N ARG A 100 10.33 0.14 -12.32
CA ARG A 100 11.73 0.42 -11.96
C ARG A 100 12.54 0.79 -13.20
N LEU A 101 12.44 0.00 -14.26
CA LEU A 101 13.13 0.24 -15.53
C LEU A 101 12.72 1.58 -16.14
N PHE A 102 11.43 1.90 -16.14
CA PHE A 102 10.94 3.18 -16.64
C PHE A 102 11.48 4.37 -15.83
N LEU A 103 11.58 4.24 -14.50
CA LEU A 103 12.15 5.26 -13.63
C LEU A 103 13.66 5.39 -13.81
N GLN A 104 14.38 4.28 -14.00
CA GLN A 104 15.81 4.26 -14.32
C GLN A 104 16.10 4.96 -15.65
N ASN A 105 15.35 4.63 -16.71
CA ASN A 105 15.47 5.27 -18.02
C ASN A 105 15.17 6.77 -18.00
N LYS A 106 14.45 7.24 -16.97
CA LYS A 106 14.18 8.66 -16.73
C LYS A 106 15.19 9.35 -15.81
N GLY A 107 16.14 8.62 -15.23
CA GLY A 107 17.04 9.13 -14.19
C GLY A 107 16.31 9.55 -12.92
N LYS A 108 15.18 8.90 -12.60
CA LYS A 108 14.34 9.25 -11.43
C LYS A 108 14.26 8.17 -10.37
N ILE A 109 14.89 7.00 -10.56
CA ILE A 109 14.79 5.87 -9.62
C ILE A 109 15.23 6.24 -8.19
N GLU A 110 16.25 7.09 -8.05
CA GLU A 110 16.75 7.55 -6.75
C GLU A 110 15.73 8.40 -5.97
N GLN A 111 14.71 8.95 -6.64
CA GLN A 111 13.61 9.68 -6.01
C GLN A 111 12.55 8.75 -5.40
N TYR A 112 12.69 7.44 -5.62
CA TYR A 112 11.79 6.39 -5.16
C TYR A 112 12.59 5.25 -4.50
N PRO A 113 13.37 5.52 -3.43
CA PRO A 113 14.18 4.50 -2.75
C PRO A 113 13.33 3.34 -2.22
N GLN A 114 12.06 3.58 -1.93
CA GLN A 114 11.10 2.57 -1.50
C GLN A 114 10.94 1.42 -2.50
N LEU A 115 11.09 1.71 -3.80
CA LEU A 115 11.00 0.68 -4.84
C LEU A 115 12.22 -0.23 -4.87
N LEU A 116 13.29 0.08 -4.16
CA LEU A 116 14.49 -0.74 -4.00
C LEU A 116 14.61 -1.33 -2.58
N ASP A 117 13.76 -0.88 -1.65
CA ASP A 117 13.81 -1.27 -0.24
C ASP A 117 12.98 -2.53 0.03
N VAL A 118 13.64 -3.61 0.44
CA VAL A 118 13.01 -4.92 0.70
C VAL A 118 11.92 -4.82 1.78
N MET A 119 12.11 -3.97 2.79
CA MET A 119 11.14 -3.81 3.87
C MET A 119 9.86 -3.12 3.40
N TRP A 120 9.99 -2.11 2.54
CA TRP A 120 8.86 -1.44 1.92
C TRP A 120 8.14 -2.36 0.92
N LEU A 121 8.88 -3.12 0.11
CA LEU A 121 8.31 -4.10 -0.81
C LEU A 121 7.53 -5.19 -0.07
N SER A 122 8.05 -5.67 1.06
CA SER A 122 7.33 -6.63 1.92
C SER A 122 5.98 -6.08 2.40
N LYS A 123 5.92 -4.78 2.74
CA LYS A 123 4.66 -4.11 3.11
C LYS A 123 3.71 -3.99 1.92
N LEU A 124 4.22 -3.64 0.75
CA LEU A 124 3.43 -3.60 -0.49
C LEU A 124 2.80 -4.97 -0.78
N MET A 125 3.60 -6.05 -0.76
CA MET A 125 3.10 -7.42 -0.97
C MET A 125 2.05 -7.80 0.07
N PHE A 126 2.34 -7.53 1.35
CA PHE A 126 1.39 -7.79 2.44
C PHE A 126 0.03 -7.10 2.25
N PHE A 127 0.02 -5.83 1.80
CA PHE A 127 -1.24 -5.13 1.51
C PHE A 127 -1.91 -5.56 0.21
N THR A 128 -1.16 -6.15 -0.72
CA THR A 128 -1.69 -6.74 -1.95
C THR A 128 -2.43 -8.04 -1.65
N ASP A 129 -1.88 -8.88 -0.76
CA ASP A 129 -2.43 -10.17 -0.37
C ASP A 129 -3.59 -10.07 0.65
N MET A 130 -3.85 -8.88 1.19
CA MET A 130 -4.93 -8.67 2.15
C MET A 130 -6.30 -8.79 1.47
N PRO A 131 -7.17 -9.75 1.90
CA PRO A 131 -8.46 -10.01 1.25
C PRO A 131 -9.46 -8.86 1.35
N MET A 132 -9.20 -7.83 2.18
CA MET A 132 -10.04 -6.62 2.23
C MET A 132 -9.93 -5.76 0.96
N PHE A 133 -8.97 -6.03 0.08
CA PHE A 133 -8.70 -5.23 -1.11
C PHE A 133 -9.00 -5.94 -2.45
N GLN A 134 -9.39 -7.23 -2.43
CA GLN A 134 -9.85 -7.99 -3.61
C GLN A 134 -11.36 -7.87 -3.84
#